data_AF-A0A6B3I3E8-F1
#
_entry.id   AF-A0A6B3I3E8-F1
#
_cell.length_a   1.000
_cell.length_b   1.000
_cell.length_c   1.000
_cell.angle_alpha   90.00
_cell.angle_beta   90.00
_cell.angle_gamma   90.00
#
_symmetry.space_group_name_H-M   'P 1'
#
loop_
_entity.id
_entity.type
_entity.pdbx_description
1 polymer ?
#
loop_
_entity_poly.entity_id
_entity_poly.type
_entity_poly.pdbx_seq_one_letter_code
_entity_poly.pdbx_strand_id
1 'polypeptide(L)'
;ELAKELDMTPEKVIEVQKYGREPISLHTPLGEDGDSEFGDLIEDSEAVVPADAVSFTLLQEQLHSVLDTLSEREAGVVSMRFG
;
A
#
# COMPACT_ATOMS: atom_id res chain seq x y z
N GLU A 1 2.08 -26.51 -23.47
CA GLU A 1 1.70 -26.88 -24.85
C GLU A 1 1.07 -25.72 -25.61
N LEU A 2 0.09 -25.03 -25.02
CA LEU A 2 -0.60 -23.87 -25.61
C LEU A 2 0.32 -22.76 -26.17
N ALA A 3 1.46 -22.47 -25.52
CA ALA A 3 2.42 -21.45 -25.96
C ALA A 3 3.11 -21.77 -27.29
N LYS A 4 3.38 -23.04 -27.57
CA LYS A 4 3.98 -23.47 -28.84
C LYS A 4 3.00 -23.37 -30.00
N GLU A 5 1.72 -23.65 -29.73
CA GLU A 5 0.66 -23.61 -30.74
C GLU A 5 0.23 -22.19 -31.09
N LEU A 6 0.39 -21.25 -30.15
CA LEU A 6 0.06 -19.83 -30.31
C LEU A 6 1.26 -18.97 -30.75
N ASP A 7 2.43 -19.57 -30.97
CA ASP A 7 3.70 -18.88 -31.28
C ASP A 7 4.02 -17.71 -30.31
N MET A 8 3.80 -17.96 -29.02
CA MET A 8 4.00 -16.99 -27.94
C MET A 8 4.88 -17.59 -26.84
N THR A 9 5.54 -16.75 -26.05
CA THR A 9 6.28 -17.25 -24.89
C THR A 9 5.31 -17.75 -23.81
N PRO A 10 5.67 -18.80 -23.04
CA PRO A 10 4.84 -19.31 -21.96
C PRO A 10 4.39 -18.24 -20.96
N GLU A 11 5.27 -17.27 -20.67
CA GLU A 11 4.98 -16.15 -19.76
C GLU A 11 3.84 -15.29 -20.30
N LYS A 12 3.83 -15.02 -21.60
CA LYS A 12 2.80 -14.17 -22.24
C LYS A 12 1.45 -14.88 -22.32
N VAL A 13 1.44 -16.21 -22.48
CA VAL A 13 0.21 -16.99 -22.41
C VAL A 13 -0.40 -16.94 -20.99
N ILE A 14 0.42 -17.02 -19.95
CA ILE A 14 -0.04 -16.90 -18.56
C ILE A 14 -0.61 -15.50 -18.29
N GLU A 15 0.06 -14.47 -18.79
CA GLU A 15 -0.38 -13.08 -18.66
C GLU A 15 -1.73 -12.85 -19.34
N VAL A 16 -1.89 -13.29 -20.59
CA VAL A 16 -3.17 -13.21 -21.33
C VAL A 16 -4.29 -13.98 -20.63
N GLN A 17 -4.01 -15.16 -20.07
CA GLN A 17 -5.00 -15.91 -19.29
C GLN A 17 -5.42 -15.21 -18.00
N LYS A 18 -4.57 -14.36 -17.42
CA LYS A 18 -4.95 -13.55 -16.25
C LYS A 18 -5.95 -12.46 -16.62
N TYR A 19 -5.77 -11.80 -17.76
CA TYR A 19 -6.68 -10.75 -18.24
C TYR A 19 -8.06 -11.27 -18.66
N GLY A 20 -8.16 -12.53 -19.08
CA GLY A 20 -9.43 -13.15 -19.47
C GLY A 20 -10.34 -13.55 -18.30
N ARG A 21 -9.92 -13.34 -17.05
CA ARG A 21 -10.74 -13.65 -15.87
C ARG A 21 -11.73 -12.52 -15.61
N GLU A 22 -13.01 -12.87 -15.46
CA GLU A 22 -14.03 -11.92 -15.02
C GLU A 22 -13.77 -11.50 -13.56
N PRO A 23 -13.98 -10.21 -13.22
CA PRO A 23 -13.85 -9.74 -11.85
C PRO A 23 -14.92 -10.40 -10.96
N ILE A 24 -14.53 -10.75 -9.75
CA ILE A 24 -15.44 -11.32 -8.74
C ILE A 24 -16.14 -10.18 -8.00
N SER A 25 -17.42 -10.36 -7.69
CA SER A 25 -18.18 -9.38 -6.91
C SER A 25 -17.69 -9.34 -5.46
N LEU A 26 -17.55 -8.14 -4.91
CA LEU A 26 -17.24 -7.97 -3.48
C LEU A 26 -18.39 -8.45 -2.58
N HIS A 27 -19.62 -8.44 -3.09
CA HIS A 27 -20.82 -8.94 -2.38
C HIS A 27 -21.00 -10.45 -2.50
N THR A 28 -20.03 -11.18 -3.06
CA THR A 28 -20.11 -12.64 -3.12
C THR A 28 -20.04 -13.19 -1.68
N PRO A 29 -21.06 -13.92 -1.20
CA PRO A 29 -21.04 -14.49 0.15
C PRO A 29 -19.96 -15.58 0.25
N LEU A 30 -19.28 -15.60 1.38
CA LEU A 30 -18.27 -16.58 1.77
C LEU A 30 -18.79 -17.43 2.93
N GLY A 31 -18.62 -18.75 2.83
CA GLY A 31 -19.08 -19.73 3.82
C GLY A 31 -20.53 -20.21 3.60
N GLU A 32 -20.92 -21.27 4.31
CA GLU A 32 -22.27 -21.85 4.23
C GLU A 32 -23.33 -20.99 4.97
N ASP A 33 -22.91 -20.24 5.98
CA ASP A 33 -23.80 -19.42 6.82
C ASP A 33 -24.05 -18.01 6.25
N GLY A 34 -23.30 -17.59 5.22
CA GLY A 34 -23.52 -16.32 4.50
C GLY A 34 -23.23 -15.04 5.30
N ASP A 35 -22.62 -15.16 6.48
CA ASP A 35 -22.34 -14.02 7.38
C ASP A 35 -21.15 -13.14 6.94
N SER A 36 -20.35 -13.59 5.97
CA SER A 36 -19.18 -12.85 5.46
C SER A 36 -19.26 -12.63 3.97
N GLU A 37 -18.98 -11.41 3.51
CA GLU A 37 -18.83 -11.09 2.08
C GLU A 37 -17.35 -11.14 1.67
N PHE A 38 -17.09 -11.35 0.37
CA PHE A 38 -15.73 -11.35 -0.17
C PHE A 38 -15.01 -10.01 0.09
N GLY A 39 -15.74 -8.89 0.06
CA GLY A 39 -15.22 -7.57 0.38
C GLY A 39 -14.72 -7.44 1.82
N ASP A 40 -15.30 -8.17 2.78
CA ASP A 40 -14.92 -8.09 4.19
C ASP A 40 -13.51 -8.64 4.47
N LEU A 41 -12.96 -9.45 3.55
CA LEU A 41 -11.62 -10.02 3.64
C LEU A 41 -10.56 -9.20 2.90
N ILE A 42 -10.95 -8.15 2.18
CA ILE A 42 -9.99 -7.31 1.46
C ILE A 42 -9.48 -6.24 2.41
N GLU A 43 -8.25 -6.42 2.88
CA GLU A 43 -7.54 -5.41 3.64
C GLU A 43 -7.26 -4.17 2.76
N ASP A 44 -7.47 -2.99 3.34
CA ASP A 44 -7.06 -1.73 2.73
C ASP A 44 -5.55 -1.53 2.94
N SER A 45 -4.76 -1.86 1.91
CA SER A 45 -3.32 -1.67 1.94
C SER A 45 -2.86 -0.21 1.87
N GLU A 46 -3.76 0.73 1.54
CA GLU A 46 -3.45 2.16 1.50
C GLU A 46 -3.80 2.87 2.82
N ALA A 47 -4.54 2.21 3.71
CA ALA A 47 -4.88 2.74 5.02
C ALA A 47 -3.62 3.00 5.86
N VAL A 48 -3.54 4.19 6.45
CA VAL A 48 -2.45 4.53 7.37
C VAL A 48 -2.62 3.75 8.67
N VAL A 49 -1.61 2.96 9.01
CA VAL A 49 -1.58 2.21 10.27
C VAL A 49 -1.50 3.20 11.45
N PRO A 50 -2.39 3.11 12.47
CA PRO A 50 -2.40 4.05 13.58
C PRO A 50 -1.08 4.13 14.35
N ALA A 51 -0.37 3.01 14.49
CA ALA A 51 0.95 2.97 15.11
C ALA A 51 1.96 3.82 14.35
N ASP A 52 2.00 3.70 13.02
CA ASP A 52 2.90 4.46 12.16
C ASP A 52 2.58 5.97 12.19
N ALA A 53 1.30 6.33 12.20
CA ALA A 53 0.86 7.72 12.32
C ALA A 53 1.34 8.37 13.63
N VAL A 54 1.23 7.64 14.76
CA VAL A 54 1.71 8.12 16.07
C VAL A 54 3.24 8.21 16.07
N SER A 55 3.93 7.20 15.56
CA SER A 55 5.39 7.20 15.46
C SER A 55 5.91 8.36 14.60
N PHE A 56 5.23 8.69 13.50
CA PHE A 56 5.60 9.83 12.66
C PHE A 56 5.44 11.16 13.40
N THR A 57 4.33 11.35 14.12
CA THR A 57 4.11 12.55 14.94
C THR A 57 5.19 12.70 16.02
N LEU A 58 5.51 11.62 16.74
CA LEU A 58 6.56 11.62 17.76
C LEU A 58 7.94 11.95 17.18
N LEU A 59 8.24 11.44 15.98
CA LEU A 59 9.49 11.75 15.28
C LEU A 59 9.56 13.25 14.92
N GLN A 60 8.47 13.83 14.44
CA GLN A 60 8.40 15.27 14.15
C GLN A 60 8.62 16.11 15.41
N GLU A 61 8.02 15.73 16.54
CA GLU A 61 8.22 16.42 17.83
C GLU A 61 9.68 16.34 18.30
N GLN A 62 10.30 15.16 18.20
CA GLN A 62 11.72 14.99 18.53
C GLN A 62 12.62 15.82 17.63
N LEU A 63 12.36 15.86 16.32
CA LEU A 63 13.12 16.69 15.40
C LEU A 63 13.01 18.18 15.75
N HIS A 64 11.80 18.67 16.06
CA HIS A 64 11.63 20.05 16.53
C HIS A 64 12.42 20.31 17.82
N SER A 65 12.33 19.42 18.80
CA SER A 65 13.09 19.57 20.05
C SER A 65 14.61 19.61 19.82
N VAL A 66 15.14 18.88 18.84
CA VAL A 66 16.56 18.95 18.48
C VAL A 66 16.88 20.25 17.75
N LEU A 67 16.02 20.71 16.84
CA LEU A 67 16.21 21.99 16.14
C LEU A 67 16.19 23.17 17.11
N ASP A 68 15.39 23.11 18.17
CA ASP A 68 15.35 24.12 19.24
C ASP A 68 16.67 24.24 20.02
N THR A 69 17.55 23.23 19.94
CA THR A 69 18.90 23.30 20.54
C THR A 69 19.91 24.06 19.67
N LEU A 70 19.58 24.32 18.41
CA LEU A 70 20.43 25.05 17.48
C LEU A 70 20.18 26.56 17.58
N SER A 71 21.12 27.35 17.04
CA SER A 71 20.85 28.78 16.86
C SER A 71 19.73 28.99 15.84
N GLU A 72 18.98 30.09 15.98
CA GLU A 72 17.84 30.44 15.11
C GLU A 72 18.22 30.41 13.61
N ARG A 73 19.46 30.82 13.29
CA ARG A 73 20.00 30.77 11.93
C ARG A 73 20.27 29.35 11.44
N GLU A 74 20.80 28.48 12.30
CA GLU A 74 21.11 27.08 11.94
C GLU A 74 19.83 26.25 11.80
N ALA A 75 18.90 26.38 12.75
CA ALA A 75 17.59 25.75 12.68
C ALA A 75 16.84 26.15 11.40
N GLY A 76 16.83 27.46 11.07
CA GLY A 76 16.21 27.98 9.86
C GLY A 76 16.87 27.48 8.56
N VAL A 77 18.19 27.31 8.53
CA VAL A 77 18.88 26.72 7.36
C VAL A 77 18.53 25.25 7.20
N VAL A 78 18.44 24.49 8.29
CA VAL A 78 18.12 23.06 8.26
C VAL A 78 16.67 22.84 7.81
N SER A 79 15.69 23.57 8.37
CA SER A 79 14.29 23.45 7.95
C SER A 79 14.10 23.82 6.47
N MET A 80 14.68 24.93 6.00
CA MET A 80 14.61 25.33 4.59
C MET A 80 15.24 24.32 3.63
N ARG A 81 16.20 23.50 4.09
CA ARG A 81 16.87 22.51 3.25
C ARG A 81 16.08 21.22 3.09
N PHE A 82 15.39 20.78 4.14
CA PHE A 82 14.78 19.45 4.18
C PHE A 82 13.25 19.47 4.10
N GLY A 83 12.62 20.65 4.21
CA GLY A 83 11.17 20.80 4.12
C GLY A 83 10.50 20.62 5.46
#